data_AF-A0A733ZGX3-F1
#
_entry.id   AF-A0A733ZGX3-F1
#
_cell.length_a   1.000
_cell.length_b   1.000
_cell.length_c   1.000
_cell.angle_alpha   90.00
_cell.angle_beta   90.00
_cell.angle_gamma   90.00
#
_symmetry.space_group_name_H-M   'P 1'
#
loop_
_entity.id
_entity.type
_entity.pdbx_description
1 polymer ?
#
loop_
_entity_poly.entity_id
_entity_poly.type
_entity_poly.pdbx_seq_one_letter_code
_entity_poly.pdbx_strand_id
1 'polypeptide(L)'
;NKMVYPRKSEGNMAIKNAIHSLYSIQNERLIFEGFNNLTWFMVRDFDGYNLQYAENAEKMAEQHKDKKYYDAVKSLYMTSAVIYEKNGEYERAKRCKLASANITIKVATDRPDNMGKISWLRTAISELRQYGGDSQQIEDLKEQLANLREEVRSEYVTLSHSIDISDLVAESEKKLTGRSLPDIFKVLMRETPIENIESMREQVLRLSEKSLFSSFVGTEINDESGRKVYTIPPLDNKKDISDDVVIDQYLRNFEITHKIFVNGVFEPARYVLSQEHGLTLSTFVKLVTTSPIVKPEFREIFNLGFYKLWQGDYISAAYLLIPQMEGMVRYYYELSGKDATRYLDKGLEESTSISQLLDKCRDDLESIFSKNLVLTIDVLFNRKSGATLRHKLAHGNLYTNACYDETTTYACILIFFLCAYPLLPYFDTVFEQGSV
;
A
#
# COMPACT_ATOMS: atom_id res chain seq x y z
N ASN A 1 45.54 17.14 43.48
CA ASN A 1 44.22 17.70 43.85
C ASN A 1 43.07 16.91 43.23
N LYS A 2 42.66 15.81 43.88
CA LYS A 2 41.33 15.24 43.68
C LYS A 2 40.37 16.08 44.53
N MET A 3 39.59 16.96 43.92
CA MET A 3 38.46 17.59 44.61
C MET A 3 37.39 16.52 44.83
N VAL A 4 37.38 15.93 46.02
CA VAL A 4 36.24 15.20 46.56
C VAL A 4 35.27 16.27 47.06
N TYR A 5 34.19 16.54 46.32
CA TYR A 5 33.08 17.33 46.85
C TYR A 5 32.35 16.49 47.90
N PRO A 6 32.22 16.95 49.16
CA PRO A 6 31.39 16.27 50.14
C PRO A 6 29.92 16.50 49.72
N ARG A 7 29.21 15.43 49.36
CA ARG A 7 27.74 15.45 49.20
C ARG A 7 27.12 15.80 50.55
N LYS A 8 26.82 17.08 50.79
CA LYS A 8 25.96 17.51 51.89
C LYS A 8 24.54 17.01 51.62
N SER A 9 23.99 16.20 52.52
CA SER A 9 22.61 15.69 52.50
C SER A 9 21.55 16.80 52.38
N GLU A 10 21.87 18.02 52.84
CA GLU A 10 20.98 19.19 52.80
C GLU A 10 20.71 19.72 51.37
N GLY A 11 21.70 19.71 50.47
CA GLY A 11 21.54 20.20 49.10
C GLY A 11 20.59 19.32 48.27
N ASN A 12 20.65 18.01 48.49
CA ASN A 12 19.72 17.06 47.88
C ASN A 12 18.30 17.21 48.45
N MET A 13 18.17 17.59 49.73
CA MET A 13 16.86 17.79 50.37
C MET A 13 16.18 19.08 49.90
N ALA A 14 16.94 20.16 49.69
CA ALA A 14 16.43 21.40 49.12
C ALA A 14 15.92 21.22 47.67
N ILE A 15 16.67 20.48 46.84
CA ILE A 15 16.27 20.15 45.47
C ILE A 15 15.00 19.29 45.47
N LYS A 16 14.94 18.25 46.32
CA LYS A 16 13.74 17.42 46.48
C LYS A 16 12.52 18.28 46.85
N ASN A 17 12.63 19.12 47.89
CA ASN A 17 11.53 19.98 48.33
C ASN A 17 11.07 20.96 47.24
N ALA A 18 12.00 21.52 46.46
CA ALA A 18 11.67 22.41 45.35
C ALA A 18 10.86 21.68 44.25
N ILE A 19 11.24 20.44 43.91
CA ILE A 19 10.55 19.64 42.89
C ILE A 19 9.16 19.21 43.36
N HIS A 20 9.01 18.77 44.61
CA HIS A 20 7.69 18.48 45.21
C HIS A 20 6.80 19.73 45.26
N SER A 21 7.37 20.89 45.61
CA SER A 21 6.63 22.16 45.63
C SER A 21 6.16 22.56 44.24
N LEU A 22 7.02 22.41 43.21
CA LEU A 22 6.66 22.66 41.82
C LEU A 22 5.51 21.75 41.38
N TYR A 23 5.57 20.47 41.70
CA TYR A 23 4.51 19.51 41.38
C TYR A 23 3.18 19.87 42.06
N SER A 24 3.21 20.21 43.36
CA SER A 24 2.01 20.65 44.10
C SER A 24 1.40 21.90 43.47
N ILE A 25 2.22 22.91 43.16
CA ILE A 25 1.76 24.16 42.54
C ILE A 25 1.14 23.90 41.18
N GLN A 26 1.76 23.05 40.34
CA GLN A 26 1.19 22.72 39.03
C GLN A 26 -0.15 22.00 39.18
N ASN A 27 -0.27 21.05 40.10
CA ASN A 27 -1.52 20.33 40.36
C ASN A 27 -2.63 21.24 40.93
N GLU A 28 -2.31 22.06 41.93
CA GLU A 28 -3.26 22.97 42.58
C GLU A 28 -3.79 24.03 41.61
N ARG A 29 -2.90 24.58 40.78
CA ARG A 29 -3.25 25.63 39.80
C ARG A 29 -3.68 25.08 38.45
N LEU A 30 -3.73 23.76 38.28
CA LEU A 30 -4.05 23.09 37.02
C LEU A 30 -3.17 23.56 35.85
N ILE A 31 -1.87 23.79 36.11
CA ILE A 31 -0.89 24.17 35.09
C ILE A 31 -0.53 22.91 34.29
N PHE A 32 -0.88 22.91 33.01
CA PHE A 32 -0.76 21.75 32.14
C PHE A 32 0.67 21.52 31.65
N GLU A 33 1.39 22.60 31.32
CA GLU A 33 2.69 22.53 30.66
C GLU A 33 3.73 21.81 31.54
N GLY A 34 4.27 20.72 30.99
CA GLY A 34 5.30 19.91 31.67
C GLY A 34 4.79 19.07 32.84
N PHE A 35 3.51 19.16 33.20
CA PHE A 35 2.94 18.44 34.34
C PHE A 35 3.09 16.92 34.19
N ASN A 36 2.78 16.35 33.03
CA ASN A 36 2.88 14.91 32.84
C ASN A 36 4.34 14.39 32.95
N ASN A 37 5.30 15.15 32.42
CA ASN A 37 6.72 14.83 32.53
C ASN A 37 7.19 14.91 33.98
N LEU A 38 6.71 15.92 34.71
CA LEU A 38 6.98 16.05 36.13
C LEU A 38 6.38 14.89 36.92
N THR A 39 5.13 14.47 36.63
CA THR A 39 4.52 13.28 37.22
C THR A 39 5.39 12.03 37.04
N TRP A 40 5.88 11.76 35.83
CA TRP A 40 6.77 10.62 35.59
C TRP A 40 8.13 10.74 36.27
N PHE A 41 8.65 11.96 36.41
CA PHE A 41 9.83 12.24 37.22
C PHE A 41 9.55 11.91 38.70
N MET A 42 8.40 12.32 39.23
CA MET A 42 7.98 12.02 40.60
C MET A 42 7.85 10.51 40.85
N VAL A 43 7.28 9.78 39.88
CA VAL A 43 7.13 8.32 39.94
C VAL A 43 8.48 7.62 39.93
N ARG A 44 9.42 8.04 39.08
CA ARG A 44 10.71 7.37 38.92
C ARG A 44 11.66 7.62 40.08
N ASP A 45 11.76 8.87 40.53
CA ASP A 45 12.88 9.33 41.36
C ASP A 45 12.48 9.60 42.83
N PHE A 46 11.18 9.57 43.16
CA PHE A 46 10.69 9.79 44.52
C PHE A 46 9.76 8.68 45.03
N ASP A 47 8.44 8.83 44.86
CA ASP A 47 7.46 8.06 45.64
C ASP A 47 6.86 6.87 44.87
N GLY A 48 7.52 6.42 43.80
CA GLY A 48 7.05 5.30 42.99
C GLY A 48 5.67 5.57 42.38
N TYR A 49 4.90 4.50 42.18
CA TYR A 49 3.54 4.59 41.66
C TYR A 49 2.54 5.07 42.74
N ASN A 50 2.79 6.20 43.39
CA ASN A 50 1.88 6.76 44.38
C ASN A 50 0.50 7.04 43.74
N LEU A 51 -0.57 6.55 44.38
CA LEU A 51 -1.94 6.67 43.89
C LEU A 51 -2.38 8.13 43.68
N GLN A 52 -1.87 9.06 44.49
CA GLN A 52 -2.19 10.49 44.36
C GLN A 52 -1.77 11.06 43.00
N TYR A 53 -0.71 10.52 42.39
CA TYR A 53 -0.25 10.94 41.07
C TYR A 53 -1.25 10.55 39.97
N ALA A 54 -1.94 9.42 40.13
CA ALA A 54 -3.01 9.02 39.22
C ALA A 54 -4.21 9.99 39.31
N GLU A 55 -4.65 10.28 40.53
CA GLU A 55 -5.78 11.20 40.77
C GLU A 55 -5.50 12.61 40.25
N ASN A 56 -4.28 13.10 40.45
CA ASN A 56 -3.86 14.40 39.94
C ASN A 56 -3.82 14.42 38.40
N ALA A 57 -3.30 13.36 37.77
CA ALA A 57 -3.27 13.25 36.31
C ALA A 57 -4.67 13.14 35.71
N GLU A 58 -5.57 12.36 36.30
CA GLU A 58 -6.96 12.26 35.88
C GLU A 58 -7.68 13.61 36.02
N LYS A 59 -7.52 14.29 37.17
CA LYS A 59 -8.07 15.63 37.40
C LYS A 59 -7.57 16.64 36.37
N MET A 60 -6.26 16.63 36.09
CA MET A 60 -5.65 17.50 35.08
C MET A 60 -6.19 17.22 33.68
N ALA A 61 -6.39 15.95 33.33
CA ALA A 61 -6.94 15.53 32.04
C ALA A 61 -8.39 16.00 31.88
N GLU A 62 -9.22 15.80 32.91
CA GLU A 62 -10.64 16.16 32.91
C GLU A 62 -10.86 17.67 32.69
N GLN A 63 -10.01 18.51 33.27
CA GLN A 63 -10.07 19.97 33.12
C GLN A 63 -9.66 20.45 31.73
N HIS A 64 -8.94 19.62 30.97
CA HIS A 64 -8.39 19.97 29.66
C HIS A 64 -8.98 19.15 28.51
N LYS A 65 -9.95 18.26 28.76
CA LYS A 65 -10.55 17.35 27.78
C LYS A 65 -11.11 18.00 26.52
N ASP A 66 -11.49 19.28 26.60
CA ASP A 66 -12.06 20.04 25.49
C ASP A 66 -11.04 20.97 24.79
N LYS A 67 -9.75 20.85 25.09
CA LYS A 67 -8.68 21.67 24.49
C LYS A 67 -8.15 21.04 23.20
N LYS A 68 -7.54 21.88 22.36
CA LYS A 68 -7.02 21.48 21.03
C LYS A 68 -5.82 20.52 21.06
N TYR A 69 -5.15 20.33 22.21
CA TYR A 69 -3.98 19.45 22.37
C TYR A 69 -4.37 18.06 22.90
N TYR A 70 -5.29 17.40 22.19
CA TYR A 70 -5.91 16.13 22.62
C TYR A 70 -4.89 15.03 22.96
N ASP A 71 -3.77 14.90 22.23
CA ASP A 71 -2.75 13.87 22.50
C ASP A 71 -2.11 14.01 23.88
N ALA A 72 -1.87 15.26 24.31
CA ALA A 72 -1.28 15.53 25.61
C ALA A 72 -2.30 15.23 26.74
N VAL A 73 -3.59 15.47 26.51
CA VAL A 73 -4.66 15.13 27.47
C VAL A 73 -4.84 13.61 27.56
N LYS A 74 -4.85 12.90 26.43
CA LYS A 74 -4.86 11.44 26.39
C LYS A 74 -3.69 10.84 27.16
N SER A 75 -2.49 11.44 27.03
CA SER A 75 -1.30 11.01 27.75
C SER A 75 -1.46 11.08 29.29
N LEU A 76 -2.21 12.06 29.81
CA LEU A 76 -2.53 12.15 31.24
C LEU A 76 -3.49 11.05 31.69
N TYR A 77 -4.56 10.77 30.93
CA TYR A 77 -5.44 9.64 31.22
C TYR A 77 -4.68 8.31 31.19
N MET A 78 -3.78 8.12 30.23
CA MET A 78 -2.94 6.91 30.17
C MET A 78 -1.95 6.82 31.33
N THR A 79 -1.37 7.95 31.74
CA THR A 79 -0.49 8.02 32.92
C THR A 79 -1.25 7.63 34.19
N SER A 80 -2.46 8.17 34.37
CA SER A 80 -3.34 7.78 35.47
C SER A 80 -3.67 6.29 35.42
N ALA A 81 -4.04 5.77 34.25
CA ALA A 81 -4.36 4.35 34.08
C ALA A 81 -3.20 3.43 34.47
N VAL A 82 -1.97 3.73 34.04
CA VAL A 82 -0.79 2.92 34.38
C VAL A 82 -0.55 2.90 35.89
N ILE A 83 -0.66 4.06 36.54
CA ILE A 83 -0.47 4.14 38.00
C ILE A 83 -1.59 3.38 38.73
N TYR A 84 -2.84 3.50 38.30
CA TYR A 84 -3.94 2.71 38.85
C TYR A 84 -3.73 1.20 38.71
N GLU A 85 -3.29 0.70 37.54
CA GLU A 85 -3.00 -0.73 37.34
C GLU A 85 -1.89 -1.24 38.26
N LYS A 86 -0.85 -0.43 38.48
CA LYS A 86 0.25 -0.78 39.39
C LYS A 86 -0.18 -0.85 40.85
N ASN A 87 -1.30 -0.21 41.20
CA ASN A 87 -1.91 -0.25 42.53
C ASN A 87 -3.09 -1.22 42.64
N GLY A 88 -3.40 -2.01 41.60
CA GLY A 88 -4.52 -2.95 41.59
C GLY A 88 -5.90 -2.31 41.40
N GLU A 89 -5.97 -1.01 41.07
CA GLU A 89 -7.20 -0.25 40.82
C GLU A 89 -7.67 -0.41 39.36
N TYR A 90 -7.89 -1.66 38.93
CA TYR A 90 -8.13 -2.00 37.51
C TYR A 90 -9.37 -1.32 36.92
N GLU A 91 -10.44 -1.15 37.71
CA GLU A 91 -11.64 -0.44 37.25
C GLU A 91 -11.38 1.05 37.00
N ARG A 92 -10.58 1.70 37.85
CA ARG A 92 -10.19 3.11 37.64
C ARG A 92 -9.31 3.23 36.40
N ALA A 93 -8.35 2.32 36.24
CA ALA A 93 -7.50 2.28 35.07
C ALA A 93 -8.29 2.09 33.77
N LYS A 94 -9.26 1.17 33.78
CA LYS A 94 -10.17 0.95 32.65
C LYS A 94 -10.94 2.22 32.31
N ARG A 95 -11.51 2.91 33.31
CA ARG A 95 -12.21 4.19 33.09
C ARG A 95 -11.32 5.24 32.43
N CYS A 96 -10.10 5.43 32.91
CA CYS A 96 -9.15 6.38 32.30
C CYS A 96 -8.82 6.00 30.84
N LYS A 97 -8.59 4.72 30.56
CA LYS A 97 -8.37 4.23 29.18
C LYS A 97 -9.56 4.51 28.27
N LEU A 98 -10.78 4.28 28.74
CA LEU A 98 -12.00 4.59 27.99
C LEU A 98 -12.22 6.09 27.80
N ALA A 99 -11.87 6.92 28.80
CA ALA A 99 -11.89 8.38 28.67
C ALA A 99 -10.94 8.87 27.58
N SER A 100 -9.74 8.30 27.49
CA SER A 100 -8.79 8.55 26.39
C SER A 100 -9.38 8.18 25.02
N ALA A 101 -10.06 7.03 24.91
CA ALA A 101 -10.71 6.61 23.67
C ALA A 101 -11.87 7.54 23.28
N ASN A 102 -12.64 8.05 24.24
CA ASN A 102 -13.72 9.00 23.99
C ASN A 102 -13.21 10.34 23.43
N ILE A 103 -12.00 10.78 23.79
CA ILE A 103 -11.35 11.93 23.15
C ILE A 103 -11.14 11.63 21.66
N THR A 104 -10.64 10.43 21.31
CA THR A 104 -10.44 10.02 19.92
C THR A 104 -11.75 10.01 19.12
N ILE A 105 -12.85 9.55 19.72
CA ILE A 105 -14.18 9.60 19.12
C ILE A 105 -14.59 11.05 18.84
N LYS A 106 -14.43 11.94 19.83
CA LYS A 106 -14.77 13.35 19.68
C LYS A 106 -13.95 14.01 18.58
N VAL A 107 -12.64 13.74 18.53
CA VAL A 107 -11.77 14.21 17.45
C VAL A 107 -12.28 13.70 16.11
N ALA A 108 -12.73 12.45 16.00
CA ALA A 108 -13.33 11.93 14.78
C ALA A 108 -14.61 12.69 14.40
N THR A 109 -15.52 12.92 15.34
CA THR A 109 -16.82 13.60 15.10
C THR A 109 -16.64 15.06 14.67
N ASP A 110 -15.72 15.78 15.30
CA ASP A 110 -15.51 17.22 15.07
C ASP A 110 -14.76 17.54 13.76
N ARG A 111 -14.31 16.52 13.02
CA ARG A 111 -13.59 16.73 11.77
C ARG A 111 -14.51 17.16 10.63
N PRO A 112 -14.07 18.09 9.77
CA PRO A 112 -14.84 18.48 8.59
C PRO A 112 -14.69 17.48 7.43
N ASP A 113 -13.56 16.78 7.33
CA ASP A 113 -13.23 15.92 6.19
C ASP A 113 -13.53 14.43 6.44
N ASN A 114 -14.25 13.79 5.51
CA ASN A 114 -14.70 12.40 5.66
C ASN A 114 -13.53 11.41 5.74
N MET A 115 -12.42 11.63 5.02
CA MET A 115 -11.22 10.78 5.09
C MET A 115 -10.56 10.83 6.47
N GLY A 116 -10.43 12.01 7.05
CA GLY A 116 -9.96 12.18 8.41
C GLY A 116 -10.90 11.57 9.44
N LYS A 117 -12.23 11.71 9.29
CA LYS A 117 -13.22 11.02 10.14
C LYS A 117 -12.99 9.51 10.13
N ILE A 118 -12.83 8.91 8.94
CA ILE A 118 -12.54 7.48 8.76
C ILE A 118 -11.29 7.06 9.53
N SER A 119 -10.17 7.79 9.39
CA SER A 119 -8.92 7.45 10.08
C SER A 119 -9.08 7.49 11.61
N TRP A 120 -9.70 8.55 12.15
CA TRP A 120 -9.88 8.71 13.60
C TRP A 120 -10.91 7.76 14.22
N LEU A 121 -12.02 7.46 13.52
CA LEU A 121 -12.99 6.45 13.95
C LEU A 121 -12.35 5.07 14.12
N ARG A 122 -11.41 4.71 13.25
CA ARG A 122 -10.70 3.44 13.34
C ARG A 122 -9.77 3.37 14.54
N THR A 123 -9.06 4.46 14.82
CA THR A 123 -8.24 4.58 16.03
C THR A 123 -9.12 4.41 17.26
N ALA A 124 -10.28 5.07 17.31
CA ALA A 124 -11.23 4.94 18.41
C ALA A 124 -11.75 3.51 18.59
N ILE A 125 -12.16 2.82 17.51
CA ILE A 125 -12.60 1.42 17.55
C ILE A 125 -11.49 0.49 18.08
N SER A 126 -10.25 0.71 17.64
CA SER A 126 -9.09 -0.07 18.10
C SER A 126 -8.83 0.14 19.59
N GLU A 127 -8.85 1.39 20.04
CA GLU A 127 -8.68 1.77 21.45
C GLU A 127 -9.80 1.16 22.32
N LEU A 128 -11.07 1.32 21.93
CA LEU A 128 -12.20 0.73 22.66
C LEU A 128 -12.08 -0.80 22.78
N ARG A 129 -11.69 -1.51 21.71
CA ARG A 129 -11.45 -2.96 21.76
C ARG A 129 -10.33 -3.32 22.73
N GLN A 130 -9.21 -2.61 22.65
CA GLN A 130 -8.05 -2.87 23.52
C GLN A 130 -8.37 -2.61 25.00
N TYR A 131 -9.23 -1.63 25.27
CA TYR A 131 -9.56 -1.19 26.63
C TYR A 131 -10.82 -1.86 27.20
N GLY A 132 -11.45 -2.77 26.46
CA GLY A 132 -12.67 -3.47 26.87
C GLY A 132 -13.89 -2.56 26.97
N GLY A 133 -14.03 -1.64 26.01
CA GLY A 133 -15.17 -0.75 25.83
C GLY A 133 -16.45 -1.48 25.48
N ASP A 134 -17.56 -0.74 25.51
CA ASP A 134 -18.88 -1.30 25.27
C ASP A 134 -19.03 -1.85 23.84
N SER A 135 -19.59 -3.05 23.72
CA SER A 135 -19.70 -3.74 22.43
C SER A 135 -20.69 -3.05 21.51
N GLN A 136 -21.77 -2.45 22.03
CA GLN A 136 -22.74 -1.72 21.22
C GLN A 136 -22.09 -0.45 20.65
N GLN A 137 -21.38 0.31 21.48
CA GLN A 137 -20.63 1.50 21.02
C GLN A 137 -19.62 1.15 19.92
N ILE A 138 -18.95 0.00 20.02
CA ILE A 138 -18.01 -0.48 18.98
C ILE A 138 -18.75 -0.80 17.68
N GLU A 139 -19.91 -1.45 17.73
CA GLU A 139 -20.69 -1.74 16.51
C GLU A 139 -21.25 -0.45 15.88
N ASP A 140 -21.77 0.49 16.68
CA ASP A 140 -22.29 1.77 16.18
C ASP A 140 -21.20 2.57 15.44
N LEU A 141 -19.97 2.60 15.98
CA LEU A 141 -18.84 3.27 15.34
C LEU A 141 -18.39 2.56 14.05
N LYS A 142 -18.52 1.23 13.98
CA LYS A 142 -18.24 0.49 12.73
C LYS A 142 -19.29 0.76 11.67
N GLU A 143 -20.55 0.90 12.05
CA GLU A 143 -21.63 1.26 11.13
C GLU A 143 -21.39 2.67 10.55
N GLN A 144 -21.08 3.65 11.41
CA GLN A 144 -20.69 4.99 10.97
C GLN A 144 -19.48 4.97 10.02
N LEU A 145 -18.48 4.15 10.35
CA LEU A 145 -17.30 3.95 9.51
C LEU A 145 -17.67 3.34 8.15
N ALA A 146 -18.62 2.40 8.09
CA ALA A 146 -19.08 1.80 6.84
C ALA A 146 -19.82 2.82 5.96
N ASN A 147 -20.74 3.59 6.53
CA ASN A 147 -21.51 4.60 5.81
C ASN A 147 -20.60 5.70 5.24
N LEU A 148 -19.66 6.23 6.04
CA LEU A 148 -18.69 7.23 5.57
C LEU A 148 -17.81 6.71 4.42
N ARG A 149 -17.49 5.41 4.40
CA ARG A 149 -16.71 4.79 3.31
C ARG A 149 -17.51 4.73 2.02
N GLU A 150 -18.81 4.45 2.10
CA GLU A 150 -19.69 4.43 0.95
C GLU A 150 -19.86 5.84 0.36
N GLU A 151 -20.07 6.85 1.21
CA GLU A 151 -20.13 8.27 0.81
C GLU A 151 -18.85 8.71 0.09
N VAL A 152 -17.68 8.48 0.70
CA VAL A 152 -16.38 8.84 0.08
C VAL A 152 -16.20 8.11 -1.25
N ARG A 153 -16.53 6.82 -1.33
CA ARG A 153 -16.45 6.06 -2.59
C ARG A 153 -17.31 6.70 -3.68
N SER A 154 -18.53 7.15 -3.36
CA SER A 154 -19.42 7.81 -4.33
C SER A 154 -18.89 9.17 -4.80
N GLU A 155 -18.29 9.96 -3.92
CA GLU A 155 -17.70 11.26 -4.25
C GLU A 155 -16.47 11.12 -5.17
N TYR A 156 -15.61 10.12 -4.91
CA TYR A 156 -14.42 9.85 -5.71
C TYR A 156 -14.74 9.43 -7.15
N VAL A 157 -15.85 8.71 -7.39
CA VAL A 157 -16.31 8.39 -8.77
C VAL A 157 -16.62 9.65 -9.57
N THR A 158 -17.02 10.74 -8.92
CA THR A 158 -17.47 11.97 -9.59
C THR A 158 -16.33 12.90 -9.98
N LEU A 159 -15.15 12.79 -9.36
CA LEU A 159 -13.98 13.66 -9.57
C LEU A 159 -12.97 13.08 -10.58
N SER A 160 -13.42 12.51 -11.70
CA SER A 160 -12.50 12.10 -12.76
C SER A 160 -12.04 13.32 -13.57
N HIS A 161 -10.78 13.74 -13.43
CA HIS A 161 -10.17 14.65 -14.38
C HIS A 161 -9.99 13.94 -15.73
N SER A 162 -10.54 14.49 -16.82
CA SER A 162 -10.34 13.99 -18.18
C SER A 162 -8.97 14.42 -18.71
N ILE A 163 -8.09 13.46 -19.00
CA ILE A 163 -6.88 13.69 -19.79
C ILE A 163 -7.28 13.53 -21.26
N ASP A 164 -7.10 14.57 -22.06
CA ASP A 164 -7.28 14.47 -23.50
C ASP A 164 -6.07 13.75 -24.12
N ILE A 165 -6.34 12.61 -24.77
CA ILE A 165 -5.35 11.76 -25.43
C ILE A 165 -5.60 11.64 -26.94
N SER A 166 -6.47 12.49 -27.51
CA SER A 166 -6.91 12.39 -28.91
C SER A 166 -5.74 12.39 -29.90
N ASP A 167 -4.74 13.24 -29.67
CA ASP A 167 -3.54 13.31 -30.51
C ASP A 167 -2.70 12.02 -30.45
N LEU A 168 -2.55 11.44 -29.24
CA LEU A 168 -1.82 10.18 -29.04
C LEU A 168 -2.51 9.02 -29.74
N VAL A 169 -3.84 8.95 -29.65
CA VAL A 169 -4.65 7.94 -30.36
C VAL A 169 -4.46 8.08 -31.87
N ALA A 170 -4.60 9.28 -32.42
CA ALA A 170 -4.44 9.53 -33.84
C ALA A 170 -3.03 9.19 -34.35
N GLU A 171 -1.99 9.49 -33.56
CA GLU A 171 -0.61 9.13 -33.88
C GLU A 171 -0.40 7.61 -33.87
N SER A 172 -0.91 6.91 -32.85
CA SER A 172 -0.85 5.44 -32.76
C SER A 172 -1.56 4.79 -33.96
N GLU A 173 -2.78 5.19 -34.29
CA GLU A 173 -3.51 4.64 -35.45
C GLU A 173 -2.74 4.87 -36.75
N LYS A 174 -2.23 6.08 -36.98
CA LYS A 174 -1.42 6.40 -38.16
C LYS A 174 -0.16 5.54 -38.27
N LYS A 175 0.47 5.22 -37.14
CA LYS A 175 1.70 4.40 -37.08
C LYS A 175 1.44 2.94 -37.40
N LEU A 176 0.23 2.45 -37.08
CA LEU A 176 -0.17 1.05 -37.09
C LEU A 176 -0.98 0.65 -38.34
N THR A 177 -1.77 1.56 -38.90
CA THR A 177 -2.64 1.29 -40.06
C THR A 177 -1.83 0.80 -41.26
N GLY A 178 -2.27 -0.29 -41.91
CA GLY A 178 -1.61 -0.90 -43.06
C GLY A 178 -0.25 -1.55 -42.77
N ARG A 179 0.08 -1.81 -41.50
CA ARG A 179 1.29 -2.54 -41.10
C ARG A 179 1.03 -4.04 -41.07
N SER A 180 2.10 -4.83 -41.06
CA SER A 180 1.97 -6.28 -40.86
C SER A 180 1.65 -6.59 -39.39
N LEU A 181 1.03 -7.74 -39.12
CA LEU A 181 0.77 -8.24 -37.77
C LEU A 181 2.05 -8.28 -36.90
N PRO A 182 3.19 -8.83 -37.37
CA PRO A 182 4.47 -8.73 -36.65
C PRO A 182 4.86 -7.30 -36.29
N ASP A 183 4.71 -6.34 -37.21
CA ASP A 183 5.13 -4.95 -36.99
C ASP A 183 4.26 -4.24 -35.95
N ILE A 184 2.95 -4.50 -35.94
CA ILE A 184 2.03 -3.98 -34.92
C ILE A 184 2.45 -4.48 -33.54
N PHE A 185 2.73 -5.78 -33.39
CA PHE A 185 3.21 -6.32 -32.12
C PHE A 185 4.60 -5.79 -31.74
N LYS A 186 5.53 -5.60 -32.68
CA LYS A 186 6.83 -4.95 -32.41
C LYS A 186 6.63 -3.52 -31.88
N VAL A 187 5.68 -2.76 -32.45
CA VAL A 187 5.33 -1.43 -31.93
C VAL A 187 4.80 -1.55 -30.50
N LEU A 188 3.82 -2.41 -30.24
CA LEU A 188 3.29 -2.61 -28.89
C LEU A 188 4.40 -2.96 -27.89
N MET A 189 5.29 -3.90 -28.22
CA MET A 189 6.40 -4.30 -27.36
C MET A 189 7.33 -3.14 -27.03
N ARG A 190 7.63 -2.27 -28.01
CA ARG A 190 8.47 -1.10 -27.77
C ARG A 190 7.78 -0.04 -26.90
N GLU A 191 6.49 0.18 -27.10
CA GLU A 191 5.73 1.22 -26.37
C GLU A 191 5.23 0.74 -24.99
N THR A 192 5.30 -0.57 -24.70
CA THR A 192 4.85 -1.11 -23.40
C THR A 192 5.70 -0.51 -22.28
N PRO A 193 5.10 0.27 -21.34
CA PRO A 193 5.86 0.89 -20.27
C PRO A 193 6.42 -0.21 -19.37
N ILE A 194 7.70 -0.15 -19.05
CA ILE A 194 8.35 -1.01 -18.06
C ILE A 194 8.86 -0.13 -16.93
N GLU A 195 8.53 -0.52 -15.70
CA GLU A 195 8.79 0.28 -14.52
C GLU A 195 10.28 0.43 -14.24
N ASN A 196 10.70 1.65 -13.91
CA ASN A 196 12.10 2.01 -13.72
C ASN A 196 12.27 2.90 -12.49
N ILE A 197 13.09 2.46 -11.54
CA ILE A 197 13.24 3.14 -10.25
C ILE A 197 13.79 4.56 -10.38
N GLU A 198 14.68 4.83 -11.34
CA GLU A 198 15.24 6.17 -11.56
C GLU A 198 14.20 7.11 -12.15
N SER A 199 13.39 6.62 -13.10
CA SER A 199 12.29 7.40 -13.69
C SER A 199 11.19 7.69 -12.65
N MET A 200 10.85 6.69 -11.81
CA MET A 200 9.94 6.88 -10.68
C MET A 200 10.47 7.95 -9.73
N ARG A 201 11.76 7.89 -9.38
CA ARG A 201 12.42 8.86 -8.49
C ARG A 201 12.34 10.27 -9.07
N GLU A 202 12.65 10.43 -10.36
CA GLU A 202 12.55 11.72 -11.03
C GLU A 202 11.10 12.26 -11.00
N GLN A 203 10.11 11.42 -11.28
CA GLN A 203 8.70 11.82 -11.26
C GLN A 203 8.24 12.21 -9.85
N VAL A 204 8.58 11.42 -8.83
CA VAL A 204 8.26 11.72 -7.42
C VAL A 204 8.90 13.04 -7.01
N LEU A 205 10.17 13.28 -7.36
CA LEU A 205 10.85 14.53 -7.07
C LEU A 205 10.17 15.72 -7.76
N ARG A 206 9.88 15.63 -9.07
CA ARG A 206 9.17 16.67 -9.84
C ARG A 206 7.79 16.99 -9.26
N LEU A 207 7.02 15.98 -8.85
CA LEU A 207 5.71 16.17 -8.22
C LEU A 207 5.84 16.81 -6.82
N SER A 208 6.86 16.44 -6.05
CA SER A 208 7.16 17.01 -4.73
C SER A 208 7.61 18.48 -4.77
N GLU A 209 8.10 18.96 -5.90
CA GLU A 209 8.43 20.38 -6.11
C GLU A 209 7.18 21.21 -6.40
N LYS A 210 6.20 20.63 -7.10
CA LYS A 210 4.95 21.31 -7.48
C LYS A 210 3.89 21.27 -6.38
N SER A 211 3.89 20.23 -5.54
CA SER A 211 2.89 20.04 -4.48
C SER A 211 3.57 19.88 -3.12
N LEU A 212 3.98 21.01 -2.53
CA LEU A 212 4.58 21.05 -1.20
C LEU A 212 3.64 20.53 -0.09
N PHE A 213 2.32 20.48 -0.30
CA PHE A 213 1.37 20.08 0.76
C PHE A 213 0.97 18.59 0.71
N SER A 214 1.00 17.92 -0.45
CA SER A 214 0.61 16.51 -0.55
C SER A 214 1.72 15.52 -0.17
N SER A 215 2.98 15.96 -0.18
CA SER A 215 4.16 15.13 0.14
C SER A 215 4.38 14.88 1.63
N PHE A 216 3.80 15.72 2.52
CA PHE A 216 3.99 15.63 3.98
C PHE A 216 2.90 14.86 4.72
N VAL A 217 1.87 14.38 4.02
CA VAL A 217 0.79 13.59 4.64
C VAL A 217 1.00 12.12 4.30
N GLY A 218 1.30 11.32 5.32
CA GLY A 218 1.29 9.86 5.18
C GLY A 218 -0.07 9.39 4.66
N THR A 219 -0.10 8.50 3.68
CA THR A 219 -1.35 8.09 3.03
C THR A 219 -1.66 6.65 3.31
N GLU A 220 -2.89 6.41 3.76
CA GLU A 220 -3.41 5.08 4.01
C GLU A 220 -3.97 4.52 2.71
N ILE A 221 -3.41 3.40 2.24
CA ILE A 221 -4.03 2.61 1.18
C ILE A 221 -5.07 1.73 1.83
N ASN A 222 -6.30 1.84 1.35
CA ASN A 222 -7.43 1.05 1.81
C ASN A 222 -7.83 0.02 0.75
N ASP A 223 -8.36 -1.13 1.17
CA ASP A 223 -9.03 -2.07 0.27
C ASP A 223 -10.40 -1.54 -0.17
N GLU A 224 -11.09 -2.32 -1.02
CA GLU A 224 -12.42 -2.00 -1.55
C GLU A 224 -13.51 -1.88 -0.46
N SER A 225 -13.25 -2.42 0.73
CA SER A 225 -14.09 -2.28 1.93
C SER A 225 -13.65 -1.13 2.84
N GLY A 226 -12.68 -0.31 2.41
CA GLY A 226 -12.11 0.81 3.13
C GLY A 226 -11.19 0.43 4.30
N ARG A 227 -10.79 -0.85 4.43
CA ARG A 227 -9.86 -1.31 5.48
C ARG A 227 -8.43 -0.97 5.07
N LYS A 228 -7.64 -0.39 5.99
CA LYS A 228 -6.21 -0.07 5.76
C LYS A 228 -5.46 -1.35 5.50
N VAL A 229 -4.90 -1.43 4.30
CA VAL A 229 -3.99 -2.50 3.88
C VAL A 229 -2.55 -2.05 4.08
N TYR A 230 -2.27 -0.76 3.89
CA TYR A 230 -0.91 -0.23 3.91
C TYR A 230 -0.85 1.26 4.30
N THR A 231 0.31 1.73 4.77
CA THR A 231 0.56 3.16 5.02
C THR A 231 1.81 3.58 4.27
N ILE A 232 1.69 4.59 3.42
CA ILE A 232 2.83 5.24 2.77
C ILE A 232 3.32 6.34 3.73
N PRO A 233 4.58 6.30 4.20
CA PRO A 233 5.13 7.35 5.07
C PRO A 233 5.28 8.69 4.32
N PRO A 234 5.26 9.84 5.04
CA PRO A 234 5.52 11.14 4.44
C PRO A 234 6.98 11.28 3.97
N LEU A 235 7.21 12.15 2.98
CA LEU A 235 8.54 12.47 2.47
C LEU A 235 9.27 13.38 3.47
N ASP A 236 10.05 12.78 4.37
CA ASP A 236 10.71 13.48 5.49
C ASP A 236 11.99 14.23 5.06
N ASN A 237 12.72 13.73 4.04
CA ASN A 237 13.93 14.38 3.52
C ASN A 237 14.18 14.09 2.03
N LYS A 238 14.22 15.13 1.19
CA LYS A 238 14.41 15.02 -0.27
C LYS A 238 15.80 14.50 -0.72
N LYS A 239 16.78 14.43 0.19
CA LYS A 239 18.18 14.09 -0.15
C LYS A 239 18.55 12.61 0.02
N ASP A 240 17.74 11.81 0.70
CA ASP A 240 18.05 10.40 0.96
C ASP A 240 16.76 9.56 1.02
N ILE A 241 16.03 9.55 -0.09
CA ILE A 241 14.76 8.79 -0.22
C ILE A 241 15.12 7.35 -0.63
N SER A 242 14.74 6.36 0.17
CA SER A 242 14.92 4.94 -0.20
C SER A 242 14.06 4.56 -1.41
N ASP A 243 14.49 3.54 -2.16
CA ASP A 243 13.75 3.03 -3.32
C ASP A 243 12.31 2.62 -2.95
N ASP A 244 12.11 2.01 -1.77
CA ASP A 244 10.77 1.64 -1.30
C ASP A 244 9.82 2.83 -1.14
N VAL A 245 10.33 3.96 -0.61
CA VAL A 245 9.52 5.18 -0.46
C VAL A 245 9.24 5.81 -1.82
N VAL A 246 10.20 5.77 -2.75
CA VAL A 246 10.00 6.22 -4.14
C VAL A 246 8.88 5.41 -4.80
N ILE A 247 8.96 4.09 -4.72
CA ILE A 247 7.96 3.18 -5.31
C ILE A 247 6.58 3.48 -4.72
N ASP A 248 6.46 3.53 -3.39
CA ASP A 248 5.18 3.75 -2.74
C ASP A 248 4.55 5.11 -3.09
N GLN A 249 5.38 6.16 -3.27
CA GLN A 249 4.90 7.47 -3.71
C GLN A 249 4.49 7.47 -5.19
N TYR A 250 5.24 6.78 -6.05
CA TYR A 250 4.92 6.62 -7.46
C TYR A 250 3.60 5.86 -7.67
N LEU A 251 3.37 4.79 -6.90
CA LEU A 251 2.17 3.94 -6.99
C LEU A 251 0.86 4.68 -6.66
N ARG A 252 0.91 5.90 -6.15
CA ARG A 252 -0.29 6.74 -6.01
C ARG A 252 -0.91 7.16 -7.35
N ASN A 253 -0.09 7.22 -8.40
CA ASN A 253 -0.50 7.76 -9.71
C ASN A 253 -0.11 6.86 -10.88
N PHE A 254 0.48 5.68 -10.64
CA PHE A 254 0.93 4.79 -11.73
C PHE A 254 -0.21 4.32 -12.64
N GLU A 255 -1.44 4.27 -12.12
CA GLU A 255 -2.65 3.98 -12.91
C GLU A 255 -2.82 4.97 -14.09
N ILE A 256 -2.34 6.21 -13.96
CA ILE A 256 -2.34 7.20 -15.05
C ILE A 256 -1.43 6.72 -16.19
N THR A 257 -0.25 6.19 -15.89
CA THR A 257 0.68 5.63 -16.89
C THR A 257 0.00 4.50 -17.66
N HIS A 258 -0.66 3.58 -16.96
CA HIS A 258 -1.40 2.49 -17.58
C HIS A 258 -2.58 2.99 -18.41
N LYS A 259 -3.32 3.97 -17.89
CA LYS A 259 -4.45 4.58 -18.58
C LYS A 259 -4.05 5.22 -19.91
N ILE A 260 -2.95 5.96 -19.92
CA ILE A 260 -2.42 6.60 -21.13
C ILE A 260 -1.96 5.54 -22.13
N PHE A 261 -1.22 4.52 -21.69
CA PHE A 261 -0.74 3.46 -22.57
C PHE A 261 -1.88 2.60 -23.15
N VAL A 262 -2.80 2.13 -22.30
CA VAL A 262 -3.90 1.26 -22.72
C VAL A 262 -4.80 1.99 -23.72
N ASN A 263 -5.30 3.17 -23.36
CA ASN A 263 -6.22 3.89 -24.22
C ASN A 263 -5.54 4.58 -25.42
N GLY A 264 -4.28 4.98 -25.27
CA GLY A 264 -3.54 5.73 -26.30
C GLY A 264 -2.75 4.87 -27.28
N VAL A 265 -2.40 3.63 -26.92
CA VAL A 265 -1.56 2.75 -27.75
C VAL A 265 -2.19 1.38 -27.96
N PHE A 266 -2.57 0.69 -26.89
CA PHE A 266 -3.06 -0.69 -27.01
C PHE A 266 -4.45 -0.78 -27.65
N GLU A 267 -5.42 0.04 -27.21
CA GLU A 267 -6.77 0.07 -27.80
C GLU A 267 -6.75 0.47 -29.29
N PRO A 268 -5.99 1.49 -29.72
CA PRO A 268 -5.77 1.76 -31.14
C PRO A 268 -5.18 0.56 -31.89
N ALA A 269 -4.18 -0.12 -31.32
CA ALA A 269 -3.61 -1.32 -31.93
C ALA A 269 -4.64 -2.45 -32.07
N ARG A 270 -5.44 -2.68 -31.02
CA ARG A 270 -6.52 -3.67 -31.02
C ARG A 270 -7.58 -3.34 -32.07
N TYR A 271 -7.94 -2.07 -32.19
CA TYR A 271 -8.87 -1.58 -33.20
C TYR A 271 -8.33 -1.86 -34.62
N VAL A 272 -7.10 -1.44 -34.94
CA VAL A 272 -6.47 -1.70 -36.25
C VAL A 272 -6.41 -3.20 -36.55
N LEU A 273 -5.98 -4.03 -35.58
CA LEU A 273 -5.93 -5.48 -35.75
C LEU A 273 -7.30 -6.11 -36.03
N SER A 274 -8.36 -5.59 -35.38
CA SER A 274 -9.73 -6.05 -35.62
C SER A 274 -10.23 -5.72 -37.03
N GLN A 275 -9.75 -4.62 -37.61
CA GLN A 275 -10.14 -4.19 -38.96
C GLN A 275 -9.33 -4.90 -40.06
N GLU A 276 -8.03 -5.14 -39.83
CA GLU A 276 -7.10 -5.51 -40.90
C GLU A 276 -6.61 -6.97 -40.84
N HIS A 277 -6.55 -7.60 -39.66
CA HIS A 277 -5.80 -8.86 -39.50
C HIS A 277 -6.61 -10.07 -39.04
N GLY A 278 -7.88 -9.90 -38.64
CA GLY A 278 -8.81 -11.01 -38.36
C GLY A 278 -8.24 -12.08 -37.44
N LEU A 279 -7.82 -11.70 -36.22
CA LEU A 279 -7.18 -12.61 -35.27
C LEU A 279 -8.09 -13.82 -34.97
N THR A 280 -7.51 -15.01 -34.87
CA THR A 280 -8.19 -16.26 -34.56
C THR A 280 -7.55 -16.91 -33.33
N LEU A 281 -8.18 -17.97 -32.82
CA LEU A 281 -7.60 -18.76 -31.73
C LEU A 281 -6.25 -19.40 -32.13
N SER A 282 -5.96 -19.60 -33.42
CA SER A 282 -4.68 -20.15 -33.86
C SER A 282 -3.55 -19.10 -33.93
N THR A 283 -3.87 -17.80 -33.90
CA THR A 283 -2.90 -16.71 -34.06
C THR A 283 -1.75 -16.75 -33.05
N PHE A 284 -2.02 -17.15 -31.81
CA PHE A 284 -1.00 -17.16 -30.74
C PHE A 284 -0.40 -18.54 -30.45
N VAL A 285 -0.82 -19.60 -31.17
CA VAL A 285 -0.35 -20.97 -30.90
C VAL A 285 1.16 -21.10 -31.07
N LYS A 286 1.70 -20.52 -32.16
CA LYS A 286 3.15 -20.55 -32.44
C LYS A 286 3.92 -19.74 -31.40
N LEU A 287 3.44 -18.54 -31.05
CA LEU A 287 4.01 -17.71 -29.99
C LEU A 287 4.12 -18.51 -28.67
N VAL A 288 3.00 -19.08 -28.22
CA VAL A 288 2.91 -19.76 -26.93
C VAL A 288 3.70 -21.07 -26.91
N THR A 289 3.75 -21.79 -28.04
CA THR A 289 4.52 -23.03 -28.15
C THR A 289 6.03 -22.78 -28.16
N THR A 290 6.48 -21.69 -28.77
CA THR A 290 7.90 -21.34 -28.89
C THR A 290 8.41 -20.56 -27.68
N SER A 291 7.54 -19.91 -26.91
CA SER A 291 7.94 -19.09 -25.76
C SER A 291 8.56 -19.96 -24.65
N PRO A 292 9.79 -19.64 -24.17
CA PRO A 292 10.48 -20.46 -23.18
C PRO A 292 9.88 -20.35 -21.78
N ILE A 293 9.11 -19.29 -21.50
CA ILE A 293 8.51 -19.05 -20.18
C ILE A 293 7.15 -19.75 -20.01
N VAL A 294 6.59 -20.33 -21.07
CA VAL A 294 5.29 -21.03 -20.98
C VAL A 294 5.50 -22.53 -20.84
N LYS A 295 5.05 -23.09 -19.70
CA LYS A 295 4.99 -24.54 -19.46
C LYS A 295 4.07 -25.22 -20.49
N PRO A 296 4.46 -26.35 -21.11
CA PRO A 296 3.67 -27.03 -22.13
C PRO A 296 2.21 -27.29 -21.75
N GLU A 297 1.96 -27.64 -20.50
CA GLU A 297 0.64 -27.97 -19.95
C GLU A 297 -0.30 -26.76 -19.88
N PHE A 298 0.23 -25.54 -19.93
CA PHE A 298 -0.53 -24.29 -19.81
C PHE A 298 -0.72 -23.58 -21.15
N ARG A 299 -0.18 -24.11 -22.25
CA ARG A 299 -0.18 -23.44 -23.56
C ARG A 299 -1.58 -23.06 -24.05
N GLU A 300 -2.58 -23.91 -23.84
CA GLU A 300 -3.96 -23.61 -24.24
C GLU A 300 -4.56 -22.44 -23.46
N ILE A 301 -4.23 -22.32 -22.17
CA ILE A 301 -4.67 -21.22 -21.30
C ILE A 301 -4.08 -19.89 -21.77
N PHE A 302 -2.78 -19.85 -22.04
CA PHE A 302 -2.11 -18.65 -22.56
C PHE A 302 -2.65 -18.27 -23.95
N ASN A 303 -2.82 -19.25 -24.85
CA ASN A 303 -3.33 -19.00 -26.19
C ASN A 303 -4.75 -18.43 -26.16
N LEU A 304 -5.65 -19.02 -25.37
CA LEU A 304 -7.01 -18.50 -25.20
C LEU A 304 -6.98 -17.13 -24.51
N GLY A 305 -6.18 -16.96 -23.46
CA GLY A 305 -6.05 -15.69 -22.74
C GLY A 305 -5.59 -14.55 -23.65
N PHE A 306 -4.59 -14.78 -24.51
CA PHE A 306 -4.13 -13.78 -25.49
C PHE A 306 -5.20 -13.49 -26.54
N TYR A 307 -5.86 -14.52 -27.06
CA TYR A 307 -6.97 -14.32 -27.99
C TYR A 307 -8.07 -13.44 -27.36
N LYS A 308 -8.43 -13.69 -26.10
CA LYS A 308 -9.43 -12.90 -25.37
C LYS A 308 -8.99 -11.47 -25.08
N LEU A 309 -7.72 -11.28 -24.72
CA LEU A 309 -7.11 -9.95 -24.55
C LEU A 309 -7.27 -9.11 -25.81
N TRP A 310 -6.87 -9.66 -26.96
CA TRP A 310 -6.93 -8.94 -28.24
C TRP A 310 -8.35 -8.81 -28.81
N GLN A 311 -9.33 -9.59 -28.31
CA GLN A 311 -10.74 -9.37 -28.60
C GLN A 311 -11.38 -8.24 -27.79
N GLY A 312 -10.77 -7.83 -26.67
CA GLY A 312 -11.40 -6.91 -25.71
C GLY A 312 -12.26 -7.60 -24.64
N ASP A 313 -12.16 -8.93 -24.52
CA ASP A 313 -12.79 -9.73 -23.46
C ASP A 313 -11.84 -9.80 -22.25
N TYR A 314 -11.72 -8.67 -21.55
CA TYR A 314 -10.75 -8.50 -20.45
C TYR A 314 -11.11 -9.32 -19.22
N ILE A 315 -12.38 -9.68 -19.02
CA ILE A 315 -12.79 -10.62 -17.97
C ILE A 315 -12.11 -11.97 -18.23
N SER A 316 -12.31 -12.55 -19.41
CA SER A 316 -11.72 -13.85 -19.74
C SER A 316 -10.19 -13.77 -19.74
N ALA A 317 -9.61 -12.71 -20.31
CA ALA A 317 -8.17 -12.52 -20.32
C ALA A 317 -7.58 -12.47 -18.90
N ALA A 318 -8.15 -11.65 -18.01
CA ALA A 318 -7.67 -11.50 -16.64
C ALA A 318 -7.75 -12.81 -15.86
N TYR A 319 -8.89 -13.51 -15.92
CA TYR A 319 -9.10 -14.77 -15.21
C TYR A 319 -8.27 -15.93 -15.75
N LEU A 320 -7.88 -15.89 -17.02
CA LEU A 320 -6.99 -16.90 -17.61
C LEU A 320 -5.51 -16.60 -17.34
N LEU A 321 -5.09 -15.35 -17.54
CA LEU A 321 -3.67 -14.98 -17.58
C LEU A 321 -3.09 -14.63 -16.20
N ILE A 322 -3.76 -13.80 -15.39
CA ILE A 322 -3.22 -13.32 -14.10
C ILE A 322 -2.84 -14.46 -13.16
N PRO A 323 -3.61 -15.56 -13.03
CA PRO A 323 -3.22 -16.69 -12.19
C PRO A 323 -1.92 -17.37 -12.65
N GLN A 324 -1.56 -17.27 -13.92
CA GLN A 324 -0.37 -17.92 -14.48
C GLN A 324 0.94 -17.21 -14.13
N MET A 325 0.87 -15.95 -13.66
CA MET A 325 2.06 -15.15 -13.34
C MET A 325 3.04 -15.85 -12.41
N GLU A 326 2.53 -16.46 -11.34
CA GLU A 326 3.39 -17.15 -10.38
C GLU A 326 3.99 -18.42 -11.00
N GLY A 327 3.19 -19.20 -11.74
CA GLY A 327 3.63 -20.42 -12.40
C GLY A 327 4.69 -20.16 -13.48
N MET A 328 4.52 -19.11 -14.29
CA MET A 328 5.43 -18.77 -15.38
C MET A 328 6.77 -18.21 -14.88
N VAL A 329 6.75 -17.34 -13.87
CA VAL A 329 7.98 -16.81 -13.26
C VAL A 329 8.77 -17.94 -12.61
N ARG A 330 8.09 -18.83 -11.88
CA ARG A 330 8.70 -20.01 -11.28
C ARG A 330 9.32 -20.93 -12.34
N TYR A 331 8.60 -21.22 -13.41
CA TYR A 331 9.11 -22.09 -14.48
C TYR A 331 10.41 -21.56 -15.08
N TYR A 332 10.44 -20.27 -15.39
CA TYR A 332 11.60 -19.67 -16.03
C TYR A 332 12.80 -19.58 -15.08
N TYR A 333 12.52 -19.41 -13.78
CA TYR A 333 13.52 -19.53 -12.71
C TYR A 333 14.12 -20.95 -12.66
N GLU A 334 13.28 -21.99 -12.70
CA GLU A 334 13.71 -23.41 -12.75
C GLU A 334 14.55 -23.71 -14.01
N LEU A 335 14.12 -23.22 -15.17
CA LEU A 335 14.86 -23.37 -16.44
C LEU A 335 16.24 -22.70 -16.43
N SER A 336 16.45 -21.72 -15.55
CA SER A 336 17.74 -21.06 -15.37
C SER A 336 18.71 -21.87 -14.48
N GLY A 337 18.36 -23.11 -14.12
CA GLY A 337 19.17 -24.00 -13.30
C GLY A 337 19.09 -23.73 -11.79
N LYS A 338 18.10 -22.93 -11.36
CA LYS A 338 17.89 -22.59 -9.94
C LYS A 338 16.73 -23.40 -9.37
N ASP A 339 16.81 -23.78 -8.10
CA ASP A 339 15.76 -24.55 -7.45
C ASP A 339 14.67 -23.62 -6.89
N ALA A 340 13.42 -23.83 -7.31
CA ALA A 340 12.24 -23.13 -6.80
C ALA A 340 11.46 -23.97 -5.77
N THR A 341 12.08 -25.00 -5.20
CA THR A 341 11.47 -25.88 -4.20
C THR A 341 11.70 -25.34 -2.79
N ARG A 342 10.62 -25.22 -2.02
CA ARG A 342 10.69 -24.94 -0.59
C ARG A 342 10.58 -26.25 0.18
N TYR A 343 11.58 -26.53 0.99
CA TYR A 343 11.54 -27.60 1.98
C TYR A 343 10.80 -27.14 3.25
N LEU A 344 9.73 -27.85 3.60
CA LEU A 344 9.01 -27.70 4.86
C LEU A 344 9.54 -28.67 5.92
N ASP A 345 9.14 -28.43 7.17
CA ASP A 345 9.38 -29.40 8.24
C ASP A 345 8.74 -30.75 7.88
N LYS A 346 9.48 -31.85 8.11
CA LYS A 346 9.07 -33.25 7.87
C LYS A 346 9.16 -33.76 6.42
N GLY A 347 10.05 -33.20 5.58
CA GLY A 347 10.33 -33.76 4.26
C GLY A 347 9.20 -33.55 3.24
N LEU A 348 8.34 -32.57 3.49
CA LEU A 348 7.34 -32.09 2.53
C LEU A 348 7.96 -30.98 1.69
N GLU A 349 7.73 -31.04 0.39
CA GLU A 349 8.19 -30.05 -0.59
C GLU A 349 7.00 -29.27 -1.11
N GLU A 350 7.11 -27.94 -1.14
CA GLU A 350 6.12 -27.05 -1.75
C GLU A 350 6.79 -26.16 -2.80
N SER A 351 6.05 -25.80 -3.85
CA SER A 351 6.53 -24.82 -4.82
C SER A 351 6.64 -23.43 -4.18
N THR A 352 7.77 -22.76 -4.36
CA THR A 352 8.00 -21.41 -3.82
C THR A 352 7.03 -20.41 -4.48
N SER A 353 6.35 -19.60 -3.67
CA SER A 353 5.44 -18.56 -4.18
C SER A 353 6.22 -17.39 -4.83
N ILE A 354 5.58 -16.64 -5.73
CA ILE A 354 6.23 -15.46 -6.36
C ILE A 354 6.65 -14.43 -5.30
N SER A 355 5.85 -14.29 -4.24
CA SER A 355 6.16 -13.41 -3.11
C SER A 355 7.47 -13.78 -2.42
N GLN A 356 7.73 -15.08 -2.27
CA GLN A 356 8.97 -15.58 -1.67
C GLN A 356 10.15 -15.48 -2.62
N LEU A 357 9.95 -15.71 -3.93
CA LEU A 357 11.00 -15.50 -4.94
C LEU A 357 11.42 -14.02 -4.98
N LEU A 358 10.46 -13.08 -4.95
CA LEU A 358 10.74 -11.64 -4.94
C LEU A 358 11.40 -11.15 -3.64
N ASP A 359 11.15 -11.82 -2.51
CA ASP A 359 11.72 -11.47 -1.20
C ASP A 359 13.14 -12.05 -1.02
N LYS A 360 13.33 -13.33 -1.36
CA LYS A 360 14.57 -14.07 -1.05
C LYS A 360 15.52 -14.26 -2.21
N CYS A 361 15.00 -14.21 -3.44
CA CYS A 361 15.74 -14.53 -4.67
C CYS A 361 15.67 -13.36 -5.66
N ARG A 362 15.58 -12.13 -5.17
CA ARG A 362 15.41 -10.94 -6.02
C ARG A 362 16.56 -10.78 -7.00
N ASP A 363 17.80 -10.81 -6.52
CA ASP A 363 19.01 -10.69 -7.36
C ASP A 363 19.04 -11.75 -8.48
N ASP A 364 18.58 -12.96 -8.14
CA ASP A 364 18.47 -14.05 -9.09
C ASP A 364 17.43 -13.79 -10.17
N LEU A 365 16.26 -13.25 -9.80
CA LEU A 365 15.22 -12.84 -10.74
C LEU A 365 15.67 -11.65 -11.59
N GLU A 366 16.38 -10.68 -11.00
CA GLU A 366 16.88 -9.50 -11.72
C GLU A 366 17.95 -9.89 -12.75
N SER A 367 18.73 -10.94 -12.49
CA SER A 367 19.65 -11.54 -13.47
C SER A 367 18.91 -12.23 -14.63
N ILE A 368 17.77 -12.87 -14.36
CA ILE A 368 16.99 -13.62 -15.36
C ILE A 368 16.12 -12.70 -16.23
N PHE A 369 15.46 -11.70 -15.64
CA PHE A 369 14.47 -10.85 -16.31
C PHE A 369 14.94 -9.41 -16.54
N SER A 370 15.94 -8.90 -15.82
CA SER A 370 16.25 -7.48 -15.56
C SER A 370 15.55 -6.88 -14.35
N LYS A 371 16.24 -5.94 -13.69
CA LYS A 371 15.75 -5.17 -12.53
C LYS A 371 14.40 -4.49 -12.78
N ASN A 372 14.24 -3.87 -13.95
CA ASN A 372 13.03 -3.12 -14.29
C ASN A 372 11.81 -4.04 -14.50
N LEU A 373 12.01 -5.20 -15.14
CA LEU A 373 10.93 -6.19 -15.29
C LEU A 373 10.53 -6.82 -13.96
N VAL A 374 11.50 -7.14 -13.10
CA VAL A 374 11.22 -7.63 -11.74
C VAL A 374 10.44 -6.59 -10.94
N LEU A 375 10.83 -5.31 -11.02
CA LEU A 375 10.09 -4.22 -10.37
C LEU A 375 8.65 -4.12 -10.89
N THR A 376 8.46 -4.18 -12.21
CA THR A 376 7.13 -4.13 -12.85
C THR A 376 6.23 -5.29 -12.35
N ILE A 377 6.78 -6.51 -12.28
CA ILE A 377 6.07 -7.69 -11.77
C ILE A 377 5.72 -7.51 -10.29
N ASP A 378 6.66 -7.03 -9.48
CA ASP A 378 6.48 -6.82 -8.05
C ASP A 378 5.33 -5.85 -7.77
N VAL A 379 5.31 -4.68 -8.41
CA VAL A 379 4.28 -3.65 -8.17
C VAL A 379 2.89 -4.04 -8.65
N LEU A 380 2.76 -4.88 -9.68
CA LEU A 380 1.46 -5.34 -10.17
C LEU A 380 0.90 -6.51 -9.36
N PHE A 381 1.73 -7.50 -9.04
CA PHE A 381 1.24 -8.82 -8.60
C PHE A 381 1.52 -9.15 -7.13
N ASN A 382 2.46 -8.45 -6.48
CA ASN A 382 2.97 -8.84 -5.17
C ASN A 382 2.92 -7.73 -4.11
N ARG A 383 3.45 -6.54 -4.43
CA ARG A 383 3.64 -5.45 -3.46
C ARG A 383 2.30 -4.94 -2.93
N LYS A 384 2.15 -4.88 -1.60
CA LYS A 384 0.90 -4.47 -0.92
C LYS A 384 0.46 -3.04 -1.22
N SER A 385 1.41 -2.14 -1.52
CA SER A 385 1.13 -0.77 -1.93
C SER A 385 0.78 -0.64 -3.42
N GLY A 386 0.94 -1.71 -4.20
CA GLY A 386 0.61 -1.77 -5.62
C GLY A 386 -0.76 -2.40 -5.90
N ALA A 387 -0.97 -2.86 -7.13
CA ALA A 387 -2.29 -3.34 -7.58
C ALA A 387 -2.72 -4.64 -6.89
N THR A 388 -1.76 -5.50 -6.51
CA THR A 388 -1.99 -6.83 -5.89
C THR A 388 -2.95 -7.73 -6.68
N LEU A 389 -2.93 -7.66 -8.02
CA LEU A 389 -3.96 -8.25 -8.87
C LEU A 389 -4.13 -9.76 -8.64
N ARG A 390 -3.04 -10.49 -8.42
CA ARG A 390 -3.07 -11.93 -8.10
C ARG A 390 -3.85 -12.20 -6.81
N HIS A 391 -3.65 -11.38 -5.78
CA HIS A 391 -4.34 -11.50 -4.50
C HIS A 391 -5.81 -11.14 -4.65
N LYS A 392 -6.13 -10.03 -5.33
CA LYS A 392 -7.52 -9.63 -5.60
C LYS A 392 -8.29 -10.73 -6.34
N LEU A 393 -7.71 -11.30 -7.39
CA LEU A 393 -8.31 -12.39 -8.14
C LEU A 393 -8.51 -13.64 -7.29
N ALA A 394 -7.48 -14.10 -6.59
CA ALA A 394 -7.54 -15.34 -5.78
C ALA A 394 -8.58 -15.26 -4.64
N HIS A 395 -8.86 -14.06 -4.13
CA HIS A 395 -9.88 -13.85 -3.10
C HIS A 395 -11.26 -13.47 -3.64
N GLY A 396 -11.45 -13.44 -4.97
CA GLY A 396 -12.72 -13.08 -5.60
C GLY A 396 -13.06 -11.59 -5.52
N ASN A 397 -12.06 -10.73 -5.26
CA ASN A 397 -12.22 -9.27 -5.21
C ASN A 397 -11.95 -8.60 -6.57
N LEU A 398 -11.50 -9.33 -7.59
CA LEU A 398 -11.42 -8.79 -8.96
C LEU A 398 -12.77 -8.93 -9.67
N TYR A 399 -13.69 -8.01 -9.39
CA TYR A 399 -15.04 -8.01 -9.97
C TYR A 399 -15.06 -7.50 -11.42
N THR A 400 -16.19 -7.66 -12.12
CA THR A 400 -16.34 -7.39 -13.56
C THR A 400 -15.76 -6.06 -14.03
N ASN A 401 -16.14 -4.93 -13.42
CA ASN A 401 -15.63 -3.63 -13.89
C ASN A 401 -14.13 -3.48 -13.62
N ALA A 402 -13.62 -4.04 -12.52
CA ALA A 402 -12.19 -4.02 -12.22
C ALA A 402 -11.36 -4.84 -13.23
N CYS A 403 -11.98 -5.77 -13.98
CA CYS A 403 -11.33 -6.42 -15.12
C CYS A 403 -11.10 -5.47 -16.30
N TYR A 404 -11.89 -4.40 -16.43
CA TYR A 404 -11.77 -3.39 -17.49
C TYR A 404 -10.91 -2.19 -17.07
N ASP A 405 -10.48 -2.11 -15.81
CA ASP A 405 -9.52 -1.10 -15.37
C ASP A 405 -8.22 -1.23 -16.18
N GLU A 406 -7.61 -0.09 -16.53
CA GLU A 406 -6.46 -0.08 -17.43
C GLU A 406 -5.24 -0.76 -16.80
N THR A 407 -5.09 -0.74 -15.47
CA THR A 407 -4.04 -1.48 -14.77
C THR A 407 -4.22 -3.00 -14.89
N THR A 408 -5.46 -3.50 -14.85
CA THR A 408 -5.74 -4.95 -15.04
C THR A 408 -5.50 -5.37 -16.48
N THR A 409 -5.91 -4.53 -17.43
CA THR A 409 -5.64 -4.73 -18.86
C THR A 409 -4.14 -4.73 -19.14
N TYR A 410 -3.41 -3.75 -18.60
CA TYR A 410 -1.96 -3.66 -18.69
C TYR A 410 -1.26 -4.88 -18.11
N ALA A 411 -1.72 -5.42 -16.98
CA ALA A 411 -1.16 -6.65 -16.43
C ALA A 411 -1.28 -7.85 -17.38
N CYS A 412 -2.39 -7.95 -18.13
CA CYS A 412 -2.55 -8.97 -19.18
C CYS A 412 -1.61 -8.71 -20.37
N ILE A 413 -1.42 -7.44 -20.75
CA ILE A 413 -0.45 -7.05 -21.79
C ILE A 413 0.97 -7.37 -21.35
N LEU A 414 1.32 -7.17 -20.07
CA LEU A 414 2.64 -7.54 -19.54
C LEU A 414 2.88 -9.05 -19.62
N ILE A 415 1.86 -9.88 -19.39
CA ILE A 415 1.97 -11.33 -19.57
C ILE A 415 2.27 -11.68 -21.03
N PHE A 416 1.55 -11.04 -21.95
CA PHE A 416 1.83 -11.17 -23.38
C PHE A 416 3.27 -10.72 -23.71
N PHE A 417 3.69 -9.58 -23.16
CA PHE A 417 5.05 -9.04 -23.32
C PHE A 417 6.10 -10.04 -22.83
N LEU A 418 5.96 -10.60 -21.63
CA LEU A 418 6.92 -11.57 -21.07
C LEU A 418 7.03 -12.83 -21.94
N CYS A 419 5.91 -13.31 -22.49
CA CYS A 419 5.92 -14.45 -23.39
C CYS A 419 6.54 -14.13 -24.76
N ALA A 420 6.35 -12.91 -25.26
CA ALA A 420 6.74 -12.51 -26.61
C ALA A 420 8.14 -11.90 -26.70
N TYR A 421 8.62 -11.25 -25.65
CA TYR A 421 9.89 -10.53 -25.65
C TYR A 421 11.10 -11.39 -26.08
N PRO A 422 11.28 -12.64 -25.60
CA PRO A 422 12.37 -13.51 -26.06
C PRO A 422 12.32 -13.86 -27.55
N LEU A 423 11.15 -13.70 -28.18
CA LEU A 423 10.89 -14.06 -29.56
C LEU A 423 10.89 -12.85 -30.50
N LEU A 424 11.11 -11.63 -30.00
CA LEU A 424 11.05 -10.39 -30.79
C LEU A 424 11.88 -10.43 -32.09
N PRO A 425 13.10 -10.99 -32.14
CA PRO A 425 13.87 -11.12 -33.38
C PRO A 425 13.25 -12.07 -34.42
N TYR A 426 12.29 -12.91 -34.02
CA TYR A 426 11.66 -13.95 -34.83
C TYR A 426 10.16 -13.69 -35.06
N PHE A 427 9.65 -12.50 -34.75
CA PHE A 427 8.22 -12.20 -34.88
C PHE A 427 7.67 -12.41 -36.28
N ASP A 428 8.48 -12.15 -37.31
CA ASP A 428 8.05 -12.37 -38.70
C ASP A 428 7.76 -13.86 -38.92
N THR A 429 8.62 -14.75 -38.43
CA THR A 429 8.37 -16.20 -38.48
C THR A 429 7.25 -16.64 -37.53
N VAL A 430 7.12 -16.05 -36.35
CA VAL A 430 6.11 -16.43 -35.34
C VAL A 430 4.69 -16.06 -35.80
N PHE A 431 4.54 -14.93 -36.47
CA PHE A 431 3.24 -14.39 -36.88
C PHE A 431 3.03 -14.36 -38.40
N GLU A 432 3.91 -14.99 -39.17
CA GLU A 432 3.74 -15.24 -40.60
C GLU A 432 2.41 -15.97 -40.86
N GLN A 433 1.55 -15.38 -41.68
CA GLN A 433 0.33 -16.04 -42.14
C GLN A 433 0.70 -17.04 -43.24
N GLY A 434 0.92 -18.30 -42.87
CA GLY A 434 1.26 -19.36 -43.83
C GLY A 434 1.35 -20.78 -43.25
N SER A 435 0.27 -21.55 -43.47
CA SER A 435 0.13 -23.03 -43.43
C SER A 435 0.39 -23.77 -42.11
N VAL A 436 -0.67 -23.91 -41.32
CA VAL A 436 -1.20 -25.25 -40.97
C VAL A 436 -2.62 -25.34 -41.48
#